data_AF-A0A925NWY7-F1
#
_entry.id   AF-A0A925NWY7-F1
#
_cell.length_a   1.000
_cell.length_b   1.000
_cell.length_c   1.000
_cell.angle_alpha   90.00
_cell.angle_beta   90.00
_cell.angle_gamma   90.00
#
_symmetry.space_group_name_H-M   'P 1'
#
loop_
_entity.id
_entity.type
_entity.pdbx_description
1 polymer ?
#
loop_
_entity_poly.entity_id
_entity_poly.type
_entity_poly.pdbx_seq_one_letter_code
_entity_poly.pdbx_strand_id
1 'polypeptide(L)'
;MHLSLGLFVSSILITQRLLRFSKITNLLQWERWFSYARFFCFFLFISEVILSASETTRWIWHIFLISLLTFAFKQDELRPMRMFLAAFVPYVLVSFLSDLTEAISKDLFEQWDNYFDTASMLAVIWLLATLFSQYRQIKSAEKERIKRQKEDEMNMAIARRKVELEELVAERTAELRMQKEELEHTLNELRTTQSQLIQSEKMASLGELTAGIAHEIQNPLNFVNNFSDVNTELIAELEEERKKEKRDFENEEAILNDLKENEQKINHHGKRAEAIVKAMLLHSRSSTGKKEPTDINALADEYLRLSYHGLRAKDKSFTATMETDFSPGLEPVNVIPQDMGRVILNLINNAFYAVTEKKKRSGDNYKP
;
A
#
# COMPACT_ATOMS: atom_id res chain seq x y z
N MET A 1 35.30 58.34 59.39
CA MET A 1 34.96 58.92 58.07
C MET A 1 34.01 57.93 57.39
N HIS A 2 32.73 57.95 57.78
CA HIS A 2 31.72 57.10 57.16
C HIS A 2 31.34 57.75 55.83
N LEU A 3 31.89 57.24 54.72
CA LEU A 3 31.44 57.62 53.38
C LEU A 3 30.00 57.12 53.19
N SER A 4 29.15 57.93 52.56
CA SER A 4 27.76 57.61 52.21
C SER A 4 27.66 56.59 51.06
N LEU A 5 28.53 55.57 51.06
CA LEU A 5 28.77 54.68 49.94
C LEU A 5 27.50 53.91 49.52
N GLY A 6 26.67 53.48 50.48
CA GLY A 6 25.44 52.76 50.18
C GLY A 6 24.35 53.64 49.54
N LEU A 7 24.25 54.91 49.94
CA LEU A 7 23.35 55.89 49.30
C LEU A 7 23.84 56.23 47.89
N PHE A 8 25.15 56.42 47.70
CA PHE A 8 25.75 56.60 46.39
C PHE A 8 25.48 55.40 45.46
N VAL A 9 25.75 54.17 45.92
CA VAL A 9 25.54 52.93 45.15
C VAL A 9 24.07 52.73 44.80
N SER A 10 23.16 53.01 45.72
CA SER A 10 21.71 52.93 45.44
C SER A 10 21.30 53.97 44.39
N SER A 11 21.79 55.21 44.52
CA SER A 11 21.49 56.30 43.60
C SER A 11 21.98 56.03 42.18
N ILE A 12 23.20 55.50 42.04
CA ILE A 12 23.77 55.19 40.73
C ILE A 12 23.05 54.00 40.07
N LEU A 13 22.68 52.97 40.84
CA LEU A 13 21.95 51.82 40.32
C LEU A 13 20.54 52.22 39.84
N ILE A 14 19.83 53.03 40.61
CA ILE A 14 18.50 53.53 40.26
C ILE A 14 18.57 54.40 38.99
N THR A 15 19.43 55.42 38.99
CA THR A 15 19.55 56.33 37.83
C THR A 15 20.03 55.62 36.57
N GLN A 16 20.99 54.69 36.67
CA GLN A 16 21.47 53.92 35.53
C GLN A 16 20.37 53.04 34.93
N ARG A 17 19.56 52.38 35.77
CA ARG A 17 18.51 51.49 35.28
C ARG A 17 17.32 52.27 34.72
N LEU A 18 16.95 53.39 35.32
CA LEU A 18 15.93 54.30 34.79
C LEU A 18 16.36 54.90 33.43
N LEU A 19 17.62 55.33 33.30
CA LEU A 19 18.16 55.83 32.04
C LEU A 19 18.19 54.75 30.94
N ARG A 20 18.56 53.51 31.28
CA ARG A 20 18.51 52.40 30.31
C ARG A 20 17.08 52.09 29.90
N PHE A 21 16.15 52.07 30.84
CA PHE A 21 14.74 51.85 30.57
C PHE A 21 14.18 52.93 29.64
N SER A 22 14.42 54.21 29.93
CA SER A 22 13.94 55.32 29.11
C SER A 22 14.47 55.27 27.68
N LYS A 23 15.72 54.82 27.48
CA LYS A 23 16.30 54.60 26.14
C LYS A 23 15.62 53.46 25.38
N ILE A 24 15.39 52.32 26.04
CA ILE A 24 14.78 51.14 25.41
C ILE A 24 13.32 51.43 25.02
N THR A 25 12.59 52.19 25.83
CA THR A 25 11.18 52.51 25.58
C THR A 25 10.97 53.84 24.83
N ASN A 26 12.03 54.46 24.28
CA ASN A 26 11.98 55.74 23.55
C ASN A 26 11.32 56.91 24.32
N LEU A 27 11.51 56.98 25.64
CA LEU A 27 11.03 58.09 26.48
C LEU A 27 12.07 59.24 26.51
N LEU A 28 12.22 59.92 25.37
CA LEU A 28 13.23 60.98 25.16
C LEU A 28 13.17 62.11 26.20
N GLN A 29 11.98 62.45 26.68
CA GLN A 29 11.80 63.49 27.71
C GLN A 29 12.50 63.14 29.02
N TRP A 30 12.52 61.87 29.42
CA TRP A 30 13.10 61.43 30.70
C TRP A 30 14.59 61.10 30.62
N GLU A 31 15.09 60.78 29.42
CA GLU A 31 16.50 60.43 29.21
C GLU A 31 17.44 61.56 29.68
N ARG A 32 17.11 62.82 29.32
CA ARG A 32 17.91 63.99 29.73
C ARG A 32 17.91 64.15 31.25
N TRP A 33 16.74 64.06 31.89
CA TRP A 33 16.61 64.18 33.34
C TRP A 33 17.36 63.09 34.10
N PHE A 34 17.28 61.83 33.68
CA PHE A 34 18.02 60.74 34.35
C PHE A 34 19.51 60.78 34.05
N SER A 35 19.93 61.30 32.89
CA SER A 35 21.34 61.56 32.60
C SER A 35 21.89 62.64 33.55
N TYR A 36 21.19 63.76 33.71
CA TYR A 36 21.57 64.80 34.67
C TYR A 36 21.56 64.30 36.11
N ALA A 37 20.54 63.55 36.52
CA ALA A 37 20.48 62.92 37.84
C ALA A 37 21.69 62.00 38.08
N ARG A 38 22.13 61.26 37.07
CA ARG A 38 23.31 60.41 37.15
C ARG A 38 24.61 61.20 37.27
N PHE A 39 24.78 62.27 36.48
CA PHE A 39 25.94 63.16 36.62
C PHE A 39 25.96 63.83 38.00
N PHE A 40 24.80 64.20 38.52
CA PHE A 40 24.65 64.74 39.85
C PHE A 40 25.12 63.76 40.93
N CYS A 41 24.84 62.45 40.80
CA CYS A 41 25.38 61.44 41.71
C CYS A 41 26.92 61.45 41.77
N PHE A 42 27.59 61.49 40.60
CA PHE A 42 29.05 61.51 40.55
C PHE A 42 29.62 62.82 41.09
N PHE A 43 28.99 63.95 40.75
CA PHE A 43 29.37 65.25 41.27
C PHE A 43 29.26 65.30 42.80
N LEU A 44 28.15 64.83 43.36
CA LEU A 44 27.91 64.81 44.80
C LEU A 44 28.91 63.90 45.53
N PHE A 45 29.23 62.73 44.97
CA PHE A 45 30.23 61.82 45.53
C PHE A 45 31.64 62.42 45.52
N ILE A 46 32.05 63.03 44.40
CA ILE A 46 33.36 63.70 44.30
C ILE A 46 33.44 64.86 45.29
N SER A 47 32.36 65.64 45.43
CA SER A 47 32.26 66.74 46.38
C SER A 47 32.41 66.27 47.83
N GLU A 48 31.76 65.16 48.20
CA GLU A 48 31.88 64.53 49.53
C GLU A 48 33.31 64.10 49.85
N VAL A 49 34.01 63.49 48.88
CA VAL A 49 35.40 63.06 49.03
C VAL A 49 36.37 64.26 49.17
N ILE A 50 36.19 65.31 48.36
CA ILE A 50 37.10 66.47 48.34
C ILE A 50 36.90 67.36 49.57
N LEU A 51 35.64 67.69 49.90
CA LEU A 51 35.33 68.64 50.97
C LEU A 51 35.44 68.03 52.36
N SER A 52 35.56 66.70 52.46
CA SER A 52 35.51 65.96 53.74
C SER A 52 34.28 66.30 54.60
N ALA A 53 33.25 66.88 53.98
CA ALA A 53 32.01 67.29 54.62
C ALA A 53 31.09 66.08 54.66
N SER A 54 31.00 65.42 55.82
CA SER A 54 30.25 64.15 55.96
C SER A 54 28.80 64.31 56.38
N GLU A 55 28.42 65.38 57.08
CA GLU A 55 27.05 65.53 57.59
C GLU A 55 26.12 66.19 56.56
N THR A 56 26.53 67.32 55.98
CA THR A 56 25.70 68.06 55.01
C THR A 56 25.47 67.27 53.72
N THR A 57 26.46 66.50 53.27
CA THR A 57 26.38 65.67 52.07
C THR A 57 25.47 64.45 52.25
N ARG A 58 25.46 63.83 53.44
CA ARG A 58 24.52 62.75 53.81
C ARG A 58 23.05 63.19 53.65
N TRP A 59 22.71 64.37 54.14
CA TRP A 59 21.35 64.92 53.98
C TRP A 59 20.98 65.19 52.53
N ILE A 60 21.92 65.69 51.73
CA ILE A 60 21.71 65.90 50.29
C ILE A 60 21.45 64.56 49.59
N TRP A 61 22.16 63.49 49.95
CA TRP A 61 21.92 62.15 49.42
C TRP A 61 20.50 61.64 49.69
N HIS A 62 20.01 61.79 50.92
CA HIS A 62 18.64 61.38 51.29
C HIS A 62 17.57 62.16 50.53
N ILE A 63 17.69 63.49 50.50
CA ILE A 63 16.75 64.35 49.76
C ILE A 63 16.71 63.96 48.29
N PHE A 64 17.88 63.74 47.68
CA PHE A 64 17.98 63.34 46.29
C PHE A 64 17.34 61.97 46.04
N LEU A 65 17.66 60.95 46.85
CA LEU A 65 17.13 59.60 46.68
C LEU A 65 15.62 59.51 46.89
N ILE A 66 15.10 60.13 47.94
CA ILE A 66 13.66 60.16 48.23
C ILE A 66 12.93 60.92 47.12
N SER A 67 13.46 62.06 46.68
CA SER A 67 12.91 62.82 45.54
C SER A 67 12.91 61.98 44.26
N LEU A 68 14.01 61.31 43.94
CA LEU A 68 14.13 60.45 42.75
C LEU A 68 13.14 59.27 42.79
N LEU A 69 13.03 58.58 43.93
CA LEU A 69 12.10 57.47 44.10
C LEU A 69 10.65 57.94 43.99
N THR A 70 10.25 58.95 44.76
CA THR A 70 8.87 59.46 44.74
C THR A 70 8.47 59.99 43.37
N PHE A 71 9.37 60.70 42.70
CA PHE A 71 9.19 61.14 41.32
C PHE A 71 8.97 59.95 40.39
N ALA A 72 9.85 58.95 40.41
CA ALA A 72 9.78 57.80 39.54
C ALA A 72 8.54 56.91 39.80
N PHE A 73 8.06 56.85 41.04
CA PHE A 73 6.80 56.16 41.38
C PHE A 73 5.56 56.89 40.85
N LYS A 74 5.56 58.23 40.84
CA LYS A 74 4.42 59.03 40.37
C LYS A 74 4.21 58.99 38.86
N GLN A 75 5.28 58.84 38.07
CA GLN A 75 5.14 58.80 36.61
C GLN A 75 4.51 57.49 36.14
N ASP A 76 3.50 57.59 35.29
CA ASP A 76 2.76 56.43 34.77
C ASP A 76 3.55 55.68 33.70
N GLU A 77 4.38 56.39 32.94
CA GLU A 77 5.28 55.80 31.94
C GLU A 77 6.38 54.95 32.59
N LEU A 78 6.67 55.19 33.89
CA LEU A 78 7.64 54.44 34.67
C LEU A 78 7.01 53.33 35.53
N ARG A 79 5.71 53.05 35.35
CA ARG A 79 5.01 51.93 36.02
C ARG A 79 5.78 50.60 35.96
N PRO A 80 6.37 50.17 34.83
CA PRO A 80 7.12 48.91 34.77
C PRO A 80 8.35 48.86 35.69
N MET A 81 8.89 50.03 36.07
CA MET A 81 10.04 50.14 36.96
C MET A 81 9.67 50.16 38.44
N ARG A 82 8.39 50.34 38.81
CA ARG A 82 7.96 50.43 40.22
C ARG A 82 8.38 49.24 41.05
N MET A 83 8.32 48.03 40.50
CA MET A 83 8.74 46.82 41.22
C MET A 83 10.25 46.80 41.50
N PHE A 84 11.06 47.31 40.56
CA PHE A 84 12.51 47.49 40.77
C PHE A 84 12.80 48.59 41.79
N LEU A 85 12.10 49.73 41.70
CA LEU A 85 12.28 50.87 42.61
C LEU A 85 11.85 50.53 44.04
N ALA A 86 10.80 49.71 44.18
CA ALA A 86 10.33 49.22 45.48
C ALA A 86 11.45 48.49 46.24
N ALA A 87 12.33 47.77 45.53
CA ALA A 87 13.46 47.05 46.10
C ALA A 87 14.44 47.92 46.91
N PHE A 88 14.45 49.23 46.69
CA PHE A 88 15.33 50.18 47.41
C PHE A 88 14.63 50.89 48.58
N VAL A 89 13.30 50.83 48.67
CA VAL A 89 12.51 51.62 49.64
C VAL A 89 12.88 51.32 51.11
N PRO A 90 12.97 50.07 51.58
CA PRO A 90 13.33 49.77 52.97
C PRO A 90 14.74 50.22 53.32
N TYR A 91 15.70 50.09 52.39
CA TYR A 91 17.08 50.53 52.63
C TYR A 91 17.16 52.05 52.77
N VAL A 92 16.52 52.79 51.85
CA VAL A 92 16.47 54.26 51.92
C VAL A 92 15.74 54.73 53.18
N LEU A 93 14.64 54.06 53.56
CA LEU A 93 13.87 54.40 54.75
C LEU A 93 14.67 54.18 56.03
N VAL A 94 15.32 53.02 56.18
CA VAL A 94 16.13 52.71 57.37
C VAL A 94 17.33 53.66 57.46
N SER A 95 18.03 53.91 56.36
CA SER A 95 19.17 54.83 56.35
C SER A 95 18.75 56.27 56.67
N PHE A 96 17.60 56.74 56.17
CA PHE A 96 17.06 58.05 56.50
C PHE A 96 16.67 58.17 57.98
N LEU A 97 15.99 57.17 58.53
CA LEU A 97 15.59 57.16 59.95
C LEU A 97 16.79 57.10 60.89
N SER A 98 17.84 56.38 60.51
CA SER A 98 19.11 56.31 61.24
C SER A 98 19.76 57.69 61.36
N ASP A 99 20.02 58.35 60.22
CA ASP A 99 20.65 59.69 60.19
C ASP A 99 19.75 60.77 60.81
N LEU A 100 18.42 60.64 60.70
CA LEU A 100 17.46 61.54 61.36
C LEU A 100 17.49 61.40 62.88
N THR A 101 17.62 60.17 63.38
CA THR A 101 17.72 59.91 64.81
C THR A 101 19.01 60.49 65.37
N GLU A 102 20.14 60.31 64.68
CA GLU A 102 21.44 60.91 65.02
C GLU A 102 21.36 62.45 65.11
N ALA A 103 20.63 63.09 64.19
CA ALA A 103 20.49 64.54 64.16
C ALA A 103 19.56 65.12 65.25
N ILE A 104 18.52 64.39 65.66
CA ILE A 104 17.56 64.84 66.69
C ILE A 104 18.14 64.63 68.09
N SER A 105 18.74 63.47 68.36
CA SER A 105 19.29 63.14 69.68
C SER A 105 20.39 62.11 69.55
N LYS A 106 21.62 62.51 69.88
CA LYS A 106 22.77 61.60 69.93
C LYS A 106 22.59 60.48 70.95
N ASP A 107 22.02 60.79 72.11
CA ASP A 107 21.76 59.79 73.16
C ASP A 107 20.76 58.73 72.71
N LEU A 108 19.72 59.13 71.96
CA LEU A 108 18.74 58.20 71.39
C LEU A 108 19.37 57.35 70.29
N PHE A 109 20.21 57.95 69.45
CA PHE A 109 20.93 57.23 68.40
C PHE A 109 21.87 56.17 68.99
N GLU A 110 22.70 56.51 69.98
CA GLU A 110 23.62 55.55 70.63
C GLU A 110 22.88 54.35 71.26
N GLN A 111 21.67 54.57 71.80
CA GLN A 111 20.83 53.48 72.32
C GLN A 111 20.30 52.54 71.22
N TRP A 112 20.04 53.07 70.02
CA TRP A 112 19.35 52.36 68.95
C TRP A 112 20.24 51.98 67.75
N ASP A 113 21.50 52.42 67.72
CA ASP A 113 22.44 52.24 66.60
C ASP A 113 22.55 50.78 66.14
N ASN A 114 22.70 49.84 67.08
CA ASN A 114 22.73 48.40 66.78
C ASN A 114 21.47 47.91 66.02
N TYR A 115 20.30 48.49 66.30
CA TYR A 115 19.06 48.14 65.62
C TYR A 115 19.02 48.74 64.20
N PHE A 116 19.52 49.96 63.99
CA PHE A 116 19.64 50.56 62.66
C PHE A 116 20.63 49.81 61.78
N ASP A 117 21.77 49.38 62.33
CA ASP A 117 22.74 48.54 61.64
C ASP A 117 22.12 47.20 61.21
N THR A 118 21.45 46.53 62.14
CA THR A 118 20.76 45.26 61.85
C THR A 118 19.66 45.44 60.79
N ALA A 119 18.85 46.49 60.91
CA ALA A 119 17.80 46.81 59.93
C ALA A 119 18.38 47.15 58.55
N SER A 120 19.51 47.85 58.50
CA SER A 120 20.22 48.18 57.26
C SER A 120 20.75 46.91 56.57
N MET A 121 21.33 45.98 57.33
CA MET A 121 21.76 44.67 56.80
C MET A 121 20.58 43.87 56.24
N LEU A 122 19.45 43.80 56.97
CA LEU A 122 18.24 43.11 56.50
C LEU A 122 17.66 43.77 55.24
N ALA A 123 17.68 45.10 55.16
CA ALA A 123 17.22 45.84 53.99
C ALA A 123 18.09 45.56 52.75
N VAL A 124 19.41 45.41 52.90
CA VAL A 124 20.30 45.00 51.81
C VAL A 124 20.02 43.56 51.37
N ILE A 125 19.82 42.63 52.32
CA ILE A 125 19.44 41.25 51.99
C ILE A 125 18.11 41.22 51.21
N TRP A 126 17.13 42.02 51.64
CA TRP A 126 15.84 42.15 50.97
C TRP A 126 15.97 42.74 49.55
N LEU A 127 16.76 43.80 49.39
CA LEU A 127 17.08 44.39 48.08
C LEU A 127 17.69 43.34 47.14
N LEU A 128 18.67 42.58 47.59
CA LEU A 128 19.31 41.54 46.76
C LEU A 128 18.33 40.41 46.42
N ALA A 129 17.54 39.93 47.38
CA ALA A 129 16.57 38.87 47.18
C ALA A 129 15.47 39.25 46.17
N THR A 130 14.94 40.48 46.27
CA THR A 130 13.90 40.99 45.36
C THR A 130 14.42 41.17 43.93
N LEU A 131 15.61 41.74 43.76
CA LEU A 131 16.25 41.87 42.45
C LEU A 131 16.54 40.50 41.80
N PHE A 132 17.00 39.53 42.60
CA PHE A 132 17.25 38.18 42.13
C PHE A 132 15.97 37.45 41.71
N SER A 133 14.90 37.59 42.50
CA SER A 133 13.57 37.05 42.17
C SER A 133 13.05 37.62 40.84
N GLN A 134 13.16 38.93 40.62
CA GLN A 134 12.76 39.57 39.36
C GLN A 134 13.56 39.05 38.16
N TYR A 135 14.88 38.93 38.31
CA TYR A 135 15.73 38.37 37.24
C TYR A 135 15.30 36.94 36.86
N ARG A 136 15.01 36.09 37.86
CA ARG A 136 14.52 34.73 37.60
C ARG A 136 13.16 34.72 36.89
N GLN A 137 12.23 35.57 37.31
CA GLN A 137 10.89 35.65 36.71
C GLN A 137 10.96 36.05 35.22
N ILE A 138 11.72 37.10 34.89
CA ILE A 138 11.90 37.55 33.50
C ILE A 138 12.48 36.43 32.63
N LYS A 139 13.54 35.75 33.13
CA LYS A 139 14.19 34.65 32.41
C LYS A 139 13.27 33.45 32.22
N SER A 140 12.39 33.17 33.18
CA SER A 140 11.40 32.09 33.05
C SER A 140 10.33 32.41 32.00
N ALA A 141 9.81 33.64 32.00
CA ALA A 141 8.82 34.09 31.03
C ALA A 141 9.38 34.13 29.60
N GLU A 142 10.65 34.55 29.43
CA GLU A 142 11.33 34.54 28.14
C GLU A 142 11.47 33.12 27.58
N LYS A 143 11.90 32.16 28.42
CA LYS A 143 11.98 30.75 28.01
C LYS A 143 10.64 30.18 27.58
N GLU A 144 9.57 30.52 28.31
CA GLU A 144 8.22 30.06 27.97
C GLU A 144 7.74 30.65 26.63
N ARG A 145 8.01 31.94 26.38
CA ARG A 145 7.70 32.58 25.09
C ARG A 145 8.42 31.92 23.92
N ILE A 146 9.72 31.66 24.06
CA ILE A 146 10.52 31.00 23.03
C ILE A 146 9.99 29.57 22.79
N LYS A 147 9.60 28.85 23.85
CA LYS A 147 9.04 27.51 23.73
C LYS A 147 7.72 27.52 22.96
N ARG A 148 6.80 28.43 23.31
CA ARG A 148 5.52 28.59 22.60
C ARG A 148 5.71 28.95 21.13
N GLN A 149 6.63 29.88 20.83
CA GLN A 149 6.97 30.24 19.44
C GLN A 149 7.46 29.02 18.65
N LYS A 150 8.34 28.20 19.22
CA LYS A 150 8.82 26.97 18.56
C LYS A 150 7.72 25.93 18.37
N GLU A 151 6.82 25.80 19.35
CA GLU A 151 5.65 24.91 19.24
C GLU A 151 4.71 25.39 18.13
N ASP A 152 4.43 26.69 18.05
CA ASP A 152 3.59 27.27 16.99
C ASP A 152 4.23 27.11 15.60
N GLU A 153 5.53 27.38 15.47
CA GLU A 153 6.28 27.16 14.23
C GLU A 153 6.25 25.69 13.79
N MET A 154 6.47 24.75 14.72
CA MET A 154 6.40 23.32 14.45
C MET A 154 4.99 22.90 14.03
N ASN A 155 3.95 23.38 14.72
CA ASN A 155 2.56 23.07 14.41
C ASN A 155 2.17 23.59 13.02
N MET A 156 2.61 24.79 12.63
CA MET A 156 2.43 25.31 11.28
C MET A 156 3.15 24.48 10.23
N ALA A 157 4.38 24.01 10.51
CA ALA A 157 5.12 23.14 9.60
C ALA A 157 4.44 21.77 9.42
N ILE A 158 3.93 21.18 10.50
CA ILE A 158 3.17 19.92 10.47
C ILE A 158 1.88 20.12 9.66
N ALA A 159 1.14 21.21 9.88
CA ALA A 159 -0.09 21.49 9.14
C ALA A 159 0.18 21.62 7.63
N ARG A 160 1.26 22.31 7.22
CA ARG A 160 1.64 22.41 5.80
C ARG A 160 1.98 21.05 5.19
N ARG A 161 2.82 20.25 5.87
CA ARG A 161 3.16 18.89 5.40
C ARG A 161 1.93 17.99 5.31
N LYS A 162 0.97 18.15 6.22
CA LYS A 162 -0.28 17.38 6.20
C LYS A 162 -1.09 17.70 4.94
N VAL A 163 -1.24 18.97 4.58
CA VAL A 163 -1.95 19.38 3.36
C VAL A 163 -1.23 18.86 2.10
N GLU A 164 0.09 19.01 2.03
CA GLU A 164 0.91 18.51 0.91
C GLU A 164 0.80 16.98 0.76
N LEU A 165 0.79 16.25 1.88
CA LEU A 165 0.62 14.80 1.88
C LEU A 165 -0.79 14.39 1.46
N GLU A 166 -1.83 15.10 1.89
CA GLU A 166 -3.21 14.84 1.48
C GLU A 166 -3.40 15.06 -0.02
N GLU A 167 -2.79 16.10 -0.59
CA GLU A 167 -2.79 16.38 -2.03
C GLU A 167 -2.06 15.28 -2.82
N LEU A 168 -0.85 14.90 -2.38
CA LEU A 168 -0.07 13.84 -3.01
C LEU A 168 -0.79 12.48 -2.95
N VAL A 169 -1.42 12.16 -1.81
CA VAL A 169 -2.20 10.93 -1.66
C VAL A 169 -3.40 10.94 -2.60
N ALA A 170 -4.11 12.07 -2.73
CA ALA A 170 -5.23 12.19 -3.66
C ALA A 170 -4.79 12.00 -5.12
N GLU A 171 -3.68 12.62 -5.53
CA GLU A 171 -3.10 12.48 -6.87
C GLU A 171 -2.72 11.01 -7.17
N ARG A 172 -1.95 10.38 -6.27
CA ARG A 172 -1.53 8.98 -6.43
C ARG A 172 -2.70 8.01 -6.41
N THR A 173 -3.72 8.28 -5.62
CA THR A 173 -4.94 7.44 -5.60
C THR A 173 -5.70 7.56 -6.92
N ALA A 174 -5.79 8.75 -7.51
CA ALA A 174 -6.41 8.95 -8.80
C ALA A 174 -5.63 8.26 -9.93
N GLU A 175 -4.30 8.38 -9.94
CA GLU A 175 -3.41 7.71 -10.89
C GLU A 175 -3.54 6.18 -10.81
N LEU A 176 -3.48 5.61 -9.60
CA LEU A 176 -3.64 4.17 -9.38
C LEU A 176 -5.00 3.66 -9.86
N ARG A 177 -6.07 4.46 -9.67
CA ARG A 177 -7.41 4.09 -10.16
C ARG A 177 -7.43 4.04 -11.69
N MET A 178 -6.86 5.04 -12.37
CA MET A 178 -6.78 5.05 -13.83
C MET A 178 -5.97 3.86 -14.37
N GLN A 179 -4.79 3.58 -13.79
CA GLN A 179 -3.97 2.43 -14.17
C GLN A 179 -4.70 1.10 -13.96
N LYS A 180 -5.47 0.99 -12.88
CA LYS A 180 -6.28 -0.21 -12.61
C LYS A 180 -7.38 -0.40 -13.68
N GLU A 181 -8.09 0.66 -14.03
CA GLU A 181 -9.15 0.61 -15.07
C GLU A 181 -8.57 0.23 -16.44
N GLU A 182 -7.42 0.80 -16.81
CA GLU A 182 -6.69 0.46 -18.05
C GLU A 182 -6.22 -0.99 -18.05
N LEU A 183 -5.69 -1.47 -16.93
CA LEU A 183 -5.25 -2.87 -16.78
C LEU A 183 -6.43 -3.84 -16.89
N GLU A 184 -7.56 -3.55 -16.26
CA GLU A 184 -8.78 -4.36 -16.35
C GLU A 184 -9.31 -4.41 -17.78
N HIS A 185 -9.29 -3.28 -18.49
CA HIS A 185 -9.66 -3.21 -19.91
C HIS A 185 -8.74 -4.08 -20.77
N THR A 186 -7.44 -3.91 -20.63
CA THR A 186 -6.42 -4.66 -21.39
C THR A 186 -6.53 -6.16 -21.13
N LEU A 187 -6.79 -6.58 -19.88
CA LEU A 187 -7.01 -7.99 -19.54
C LEU A 187 -8.26 -8.57 -20.21
N ASN A 188 -9.33 -7.77 -20.31
CA ASN A 188 -10.55 -8.22 -20.96
C ASN A 188 -10.40 -8.33 -22.48
N GLU A 189 -9.71 -7.37 -23.09
CA GLU A 189 -9.33 -7.44 -24.51
C GLU A 189 -8.47 -8.67 -24.78
N LEU A 190 -7.42 -8.90 -23.98
CA LEU A 190 -6.53 -10.05 -24.13
C LEU A 190 -7.30 -11.37 -24.05
N ARG A 191 -8.22 -11.51 -23.09
CA ARG A 191 -9.09 -12.70 -22.96
C ARG A 191 -9.99 -12.89 -24.18
N THR A 192 -10.56 -11.80 -24.67
CA THR A 192 -11.44 -11.82 -25.85
C THR A 192 -10.65 -12.24 -27.09
N THR A 193 -9.49 -11.64 -27.33
CA THR A 193 -8.59 -11.99 -28.44
C THR A 193 -8.11 -13.43 -28.34
N GLN A 194 -7.75 -13.92 -27.15
CA GLN A 194 -7.35 -15.32 -26.95
C GLN A 194 -8.49 -16.29 -27.30
N SER A 195 -9.72 -15.98 -26.88
CA SER A 195 -10.89 -16.79 -27.23
C SER A 195 -11.15 -16.80 -28.74
N GLN A 196 -11.00 -15.65 -29.40
CA GLN A 196 -11.13 -15.55 -30.86
C GLN A 196 -10.04 -16.34 -31.58
N LEU A 197 -8.79 -16.29 -31.11
CA LEU A 197 -7.68 -17.08 -31.67
C LEU A 197 -7.95 -18.58 -31.54
N ILE A 198 -8.35 -19.06 -30.37
CA ILE A 198 -8.71 -20.48 -30.15
C ILE A 198 -9.83 -20.90 -31.10
N GLN A 199 -10.85 -20.05 -31.29
CA GLN A 199 -11.95 -20.34 -32.20
C GLN A 199 -11.49 -20.36 -33.66
N SER A 200 -10.64 -19.42 -34.06
CA SER A 200 -10.06 -19.36 -35.41
C SER A 200 -9.20 -20.60 -35.70
N GLU A 201 -8.34 -21.00 -34.75
CA GLU A 201 -7.52 -22.20 -34.85
C GLU A 201 -8.38 -23.46 -34.96
N LYS A 202 -9.46 -23.57 -34.16
CA LYS A 202 -10.43 -24.65 -34.29
C LYS A 202 -11.11 -24.68 -35.66
N MET A 203 -11.50 -23.53 -36.21
CA MET A 203 -12.11 -23.46 -37.54
C MET A 203 -11.11 -23.82 -38.65
N ALA A 204 -9.87 -23.36 -38.54
CA ALA A 204 -8.80 -23.68 -39.49
C ALA A 204 -8.49 -25.18 -39.48
N SER A 205 -8.28 -25.76 -38.28
CA SER A 205 -8.06 -27.20 -38.09
C SER A 205 -9.24 -28.03 -38.59
N LEU A 206 -10.48 -27.60 -38.30
CA LEU A 206 -11.67 -28.25 -38.82
C LEU A 206 -11.75 -28.16 -40.35
N GLY A 207 -11.37 -27.03 -40.95
CA GLY A 207 -11.35 -26.85 -42.40
C GLY A 207 -10.34 -27.76 -43.11
N GLU A 208 -9.11 -27.82 -42.58
CA GLU A 208 -8.04 -28.72 -43.07
C GLU A 208 -8.45 -30.19 -42.97
N LEU A 209 -9.00 -30.58 -41.81
CA LEU A 209 -9.52 -31.94 -41.60
C LEU A 209 -10.72 -32.25 -42.49
N THR A 210 -11.65 -31.30 -42.70
CA THR A 210 -12.85 -31.53 -43.53
C THR A 210 -12.49 -31.80 -44.99
N ALA A 211 -11.50 -31.08 -45.54
CA ALA A 211 -11.02 -31.31 -46.90
C ALA A 211 -10.33 -32.68 -47.05
N GLY A 212 -9.49 -33.07 -46.08
CA GLY A 212 -8.85 -34.39 -46.06
C GLY A 212 -9.84 -35.53 -45.86
N ILE A 213 -10.80 -35.37 -44.94
CA ILE A 213 -11.83 -36.36 -44.62
C ILE A 213 -12.77 -36.58 -45.80
N ALA A 214 -13.18 -35.53 -46.51
CA ALA A 214 -14.03 -35.68 -47.69
C ALA A 214 -13.37 -36.59 -48.74
N HIS A 215 -12.07 -36.40 -48.98
CA HIS A 215 -11.29 -37.24 -49.87
C HIS A 215 -11.11 -38.67 -49.32
N GLU A 216 -10.93 -38.82 -48.01
CA GLU A 216 -10.82 -40.13 -47.36
C GLU A 216 -12.13 -40.92 -47.29
N ILE A 217 -13.29 -40.25 -47.28
CA ILE A 217 -14.63 -40.85 -47.37
C ILE A 217 -14.96 -41.22 -48.81
N GLN A 218 -14.60 -40.38 -49.79
CA GLN A 218 -14.82 -40.69 -51.20
C GLN A 218 -14.15 -42.00 -51.63
N ASN A 219 -12.95 -42.27 -51.10
CA ASN A 219 -12.22 -43.49 -51.43
C ASN A 219 -13.02 -44.79 -51.16
N PRO A 220 -13.46 -45.11 -49.94
CA PRO A 220 -14.29 -46.28 -49.68
C PRO A 220 -15.62 -46.27 -50.44
N LEU A 221 -16.25 -45.10 -50.63
CA LEU A 221 -17.50 -45.02 -51.40
C LEU A 221 -17.30 -45.41 -52.87
N ASN A 222 -16.18 -45.00 -53.48
CA ASN A 222 -15.85 -45.42 -54.84
C ASN A 222 -15.68 -46.95 -54.94
N PHE A 223 -15.05 -47.59 -53.95
CA PHE A 223 -14.97 -49.05 -53.92
C PHE A 223 -16.35 -49.70 -53.76
N VAL A 224 -17.20 -49.16 -52.88
CA VAL A 224 -18.58 -49.65 -52.71
C VAL A 224 -19.35 -49.59 -54.03
N ASN A 225 -19.29 -48.46 -54.74
CA ASN A 225 -19.97 -48.30 -56.03
C ASN A 225 -19.41 -49.26 -57.08
N ASN A 226 -18.08 -49.29 -57.28
CA ASN A 226 -17.46 -50.15 -58.30
C ASN A 226 -17.78 -51.64 -58.09
N PHE A 227 -17.68 -52.16 -56.87
CA PHE A 227 -18.02 -53.56 -56.61
C PHE A 227 -19.52 -53.84 -56.72
N SER A 228 -20.37 -52.84 -56.45
CA SER A 228 -21.83 -52.97 -56.65
C SER A 228 -22.19 -53.02 -58.14
N ASP A 229 -21.52 -52.23 -58.97
CA ASP A 229 -21.69 -52.22 -60.42
C ASP A 229 -21.23 -53.56 -61.03
N VAL A 230 -20.04 -54.03 -60.64
CA VAL A 230 -19.53 -55.37 -61.06
C VAL A 230 -20.48 -56.48 -60.61
N ASN A 231 -21.04 -56.40 -59.41
CA ASN A 231 -22.04 -57.38 -58.96
C ASN A 231 -23.31 -57.35 -59.81
N THR A 232 -23.72 -56.17 -60.28
CA THR A 232 -24.89 -56.04 -61.16
C THR A 232 -24.64 -56.75 -62.49
N GLU A 233 -23.44 -56.60 -63.06
CA GLU A 233 -23.01 -57.30 -64.27
C GLU A 233 -22.95 -58.83 -64.05
N LEU A 234 -22.29 -59.28 -62.97
CA LEU A 234 -22.19 -60.70 -62.61
C LEU A 234 -23.56 -61.35 -62.36
N ILE A 235 -24.51 -60.64 -61.76
CA ILE A 235 -25.89 -61.13 -61.59
C ILE A 235 -26.56 -61.31 -62.95
N ALA A 236 -26.39 -60.37 -63.88
CA ALA A 236 -26.94 -60.49 -65.23
C ALA A 236 -26.31 -61.68 -65.98
N GLU A 237 -25.00 -61.87 -65.90
CA GLU A 237 -24.29 -63.02 -66.47
C GLU A 237 -24.79 -64.35 -65.87
N LEU A 238 -24.99 -64.41 -64.55
CA LEU A 238 -25.53 -65.58 -63.88
C LEU A 238 -26.97 -65.89 -64.34
N GLU A 239 -27.79 -64.87 -64.52
CA GLU A 239 -29.15 -65.03 -65.05
C GLU A 239 -29.16 -65.55 -66.50
N GLU A 240 -28.24 -65.06 -67.34
CA GLU A 240 -28.08 -65.55 -68.72
C GLU A 240 -27.59 -67.00 -68.76
N GLU A 241 -26.58 -67.35 -67.96
CA GLU A 241 -26.04 -68.72 -67.87
C GLU A 241 -27.13 -69.71 -67.46
N ARG A 242 -27.98 -69.33 -66.50
CA ARG A 242 -29.10 -70.15 -66.02
C ARG A 242 -30.23 -70.34 -67.04
N LYS A 243 -30.32 -69.48 -68.06
CA LYS A 243 -31.31 -69.58 -69.15
C LYS A 243 -30.83 -70.46 -70.31
N LYS A 244 -29.55 -70.85 -70.36
CA LYS A 244 -29.00 -71.71 -71.43
C LYS A 244 -29.55 -73.13 -71.32
N GLU A 245 -29.80 -73.77 -72.48
CA GLU A 245 -30.26 -75.17 -72.54
C GLU A 245 -29.26 -76.15 -71.93
N LYS A 246 -27.96 -75.83 -72.01
CA LYS A 246 -26.87 -76.60 -71.42
C LYS A 246 -26.08 -75.71 -70.45
N ARG A 247 -26.41 -75.83 -69.17
CA ARG A 247 -25.85 -75.02 -68.08
C ARG A 247 -24.42 -75.45 -67.76
N ASP A 248 -23.54 -74.47 -67.60
CA ASP A 248 -22.20 -74.66 -67.04
C ASP A 248 -22.22 -74.37 -65.53
N PHE A 249 -22.33 -75.43 -64.74
CA PHE A 249 -22.37 -75.32 -63.28
C PHE A 249 -21.04 -74.82 -62.69
N GLU A 250 -19.91 -75.05 -63.37
CA GLU A 250 -18.60 -74.60 -62.89
C GLU A 250 -18.48 -73.08 -63.07
N ASN A 251 -18.98 -72.54 -64.19
CA ASN A 251 -19.08 -71.11 -64.42
C ASN A 251 -20.08 -70.41 -63.47
N GLU A 252 -21.25 -71.02 -63.21
CA GLU A 252 -22.21 -70.50 -62.22
C GLU A 252 -21.59 -70.40 -60.81
N GLU A 253 -20.85 -71.43 -60.38
CA GLU A 253 -20.17 -71.46 -59.08
C GLU A 253 -19.07 -70.39 -59.00
N ALA A 254 -18.33 -70.16 -60.09
CA ALA A 254 -17.32 -69.10 -60.18
C ALA A 254 -17.96 -67.70 -60.00
N ILE A 255 -19.03 -67.41 -60.76
CA ILE A 255 -19.75 -66.13 -60.66
C ILE A 255 -20.33 -65.91 -59.25
N LEU A 256 -20.90 -66.96 -58.64
CA LEU A 256 -21.40 -66.89 -57.26
C LEU A 256 -20.30 -66.60 -56.23
N ASN A 257 -19.10 -67.16 -56.44
CA ASN A 257 -17.95 -66.88 -55.58
C ASN A 257 -17.46 -65.44 -55.75
N ASP A 258 -17.40 -64.92 -56.97
CA ASP A 258 -17.01 -63.53 -57.24
C ASP A 258 -18.02 -62.53 -56.64
N LEU A 259 -19.32 -62.80 -56.76
CA LEU A 259 -20.39 -62.02 -56.12
C LEU A 259 -20.21 -61.95 -54.60
N LYS A 260 -19.87 -63.08 -53.98
CA LYS A 260 -19.63 -63.19 -52.55
C LYS A 260 -18.37 -62.44 -52.13
N GLU A 261 -17.29 -62.50 -52.91
CA GLU A 261 -16.07 -61.76 -52.62
C GLU A 261 -16.31 -60.24 -52.72
N ASN A 262 -17.02 -59.80 -53.76
CA ASN A 262 -17.39 -58.40 -53.94
C ASN A 262 -18.31 -57.89 -52.82
N GLU A 263 -19.29 -58.67 -52.35
CA GLU A 263 -20.12 -58.31 -51.19
C GLU A 263 -19.27 -58.07 -49.94
N GLN A 264 -18.28 -58.93 -49.68
CA GLN A 264 -17.37 -58.76 -48.56
C GLN A 264 -16.54 -57.48 -48.68
N LYS A 265 -16.10 -57.13 -49.89
CA LYS A 265 -15.37 -55.89 -50.17
C LYS A 265 -16.27 -54.67 -49.96
N ILE A 266 -17.51 -54.69 -50.47
CA ILE A 266 -18.51 -53.63 -50.24
C ILE A 266 -18.73 -53.41 -48.74
N ASN A 267 -18.96 -54.49 -47.98
CA ASN A 267 -19.16 -54.41 -46.53
C ASN A 267 -17.94 -53.81 -45.80
N HIS A 268 -16.73 -54.24 -46.19
CA HIS A 268 -15.49 -53.73 -45.62
C HIS A 268 -15.31 -52.23 -45.87
N HIS A 269 -15.50 -51.78 -47.12
CA HIS A 269 -15.36 -50.37 -47.48
C HIS A 269 -16.49 -49.51 -46.87
N GLY A 270 -17.72 -50.01 -46.81
CA GLY A 270 -18.83 -49.34 -46.11
C GLY A 270 -18.56 -49.09 -44.63
N LYS A 271 -18.07 -50.12 -43.91
CA LYS A 271 -17.66 -49.97 -42.49
C LYS A 271 -16.51 -48.98 -42.30
N ARG A 272 -15.58 -48.94 -43.25
CA ARG A 272 -14.49 -47.95 -43.24
C ARG A 272 -15.04 -46.53 -43.40
N ALA A 273 -15.97 -46.29 -44.32
CA ALA A 273 -16.63 -45.00 -44.47
C ALA A 273 -17.38 -44.59 -43.19
N GLU A 274 -18.12 -45.51 -42.56
CA GLU A 274 -18.81 -45.27 -41.30
C GLU A 274 -17.85 -44.86 -40.16
N ALA A 275 -16.71 -45.55 -40.03
CA ALA A 275 -15.71 -45.24 -39.02
C ALA A 275 -15.10 -43.84 -39.20
N ILE A 276 -14.86 -43.42 -40.45
CA ILE A 276 -14.35 -42.08 -40.76
C ILE A 276 -15.38 -41.01 -40.37
N VAL A 277 -16.66 -41.22 -40.68
CA VAL A 277 -17.75 -40.29 -40.30
C VAL A 277 -17.90 -40.20 -38.77
N LYS A 278 -17.83 -41.33 -38.05
CA LYS A 278 -17.86 -41.34 -36.59
C LYS A 278 -16.69 -40.57 -35.98
N ALA A 279 -15.47 -40.76 -36.49
CA ALA A 279 -14.29 -40.03 -36.04
C ALA A 279 -14.44 -38.52 -36.25
N MET A 280 -14.99 -38.10 -37.40
CA MET A 280 -15.29 -36.70 -37.70
C MET A 280 -16.31 -36.10 -36.72
N LEU A 281 -17.41 -36.80 -36.44
CA LEU A 281 -18.45 -36.35 -35.51
C LEU A 281 -17.94 -36.20 -34.06
N LEU A 282 -17.05 -37.09 -33.62
CA LEU A 282 -16.41 -37.01 -32.30
C LEU A 282 -15.50 -35.79 -32.16
N HIS A 283 -14.88 -35.33 -33.25
CA HIS A 283 -14.02 -34.15 -33.27
C HIS A 283 -14.82 -32.84 -33.47
N SER A 284 -15.89 -32.89 -34.27
CA SER A 284 -16.70 -31.74 -34.65
C SER A 284 -17.74 -31.33 -33.60
N ARG A 285 -18.20 -32.25 -32.73
CA ARG A 285 -19.15 -31.88 -31.68
C ARG A 285 -18.54 -30.84 -30.74
N SER A 286 -19.15 -29.67 -30.72
CA SER A 286 -18.90 -28.60 -29.76
C SER A 286 -19.16 -29.14 -28.36
N SER A 287 -18.12 -29.24 -27.52
CA SER A 287 -18.31 -29.31 -26.07
C SER A 287 -19.08 -28.05 -25.69
N THR A 288 -20.25 -28.22 -25.06
CA THR A 288 -21.06 -27.09 -24.58
C THR A 288 -20.37 -26.35 -23.44
N GLY A 289 -19.25 -26.88 -22.91
CA GLY A 289 -18.57 -26.39 -21.72
C GLY A 289 -19.38 -26.57 -20.44
N LYS A 290 -20.63 -27.06 -20.55
CA LYS A 290 -21.54 -27.21 -19.42
C LYS A 290 -21.32 -28.55 -18.76
N LYS A 291 -21.08 -28.51 -17.45
CA LYS A 291 -21.06 -29.70 -16.62
C LYS A 291 -22.49 -30.17 -16.40
N GLU A 292 -22.73 -31.45 -16.60
CA GLU A 292 -23.98 -32.11 -16.26
C GLU A 292 -23.72 -33.38 -15.44
N PRO A 293 -24.64 -33.75 -14.52
CA PRO A 293 -24.55 -34.99 -13.77
C PRO A 293 -24.54 -36.19 -14.74
N THR A 294 -23.40 -36.88 -14.80
CA THR A 294 -23.15 -37.95 -15.77
C THR A 294 -22.77 -39.24 -15.05
N ASP A 295 -23.35 -40.36 -15.47
CA ASP A 295 -22.92 -41.69 -15.06
C ASP A 295 -21.58 -42.04 -15.73
N ILE A 296 -20.49 -41.97 -14.96
CA ILE A 296 -19.14 -42.22 -15.45
C ILE A 296 -18.92 -43.71 -15.77
N ASN A 297 -19.58 -44.63 -15.07
CA ASN A 297 -19.44 -46.06 -15.34
C ASN A 297 -20.02 -46.39 -16.70
N ALA A 298 -21.24 -45.92 -16.97
CA ALA A 298 -21.90 -46.10 -18.27
C ALA A 298 -21.09 -45.47 -19.40
N LEU A 299 -20.57 -44.25 -19.19
CA LEU A 299 -19.71 -43.55 -20.14
C LEU A 299 -18.43 -44.35 -20.43
N ALA A 300 -17.76 -44.86 -19.40
CA ALA A 300 -16.54 -45.63 -19.54
C ALA A 300 -16.75 -46.94 -20.31
N ASP A 301 -17.82 -47.69 -19.99
CA ASP A 301 -18.17 -48.93 -20.70
C ASP A 301 -18.50 -48.67 -22.17
N GLU A 302 -19.27 -47.61 -22.47
CA GLU A 302 -19.62 -47.23 -23.84
C GLU A 302 -18.36 -46.95 -24.67
N TYR A 303 -17.46 -46.09 -24.17
CA TYR A 303 -16.24 -45.74 -24.90
C TYR A 303 -15.22 -46.88 -24.99
N LEU A 304 -15.19 -47.79 -23.99
CA LEU A 304 -14.40 -49.02 -24.04
C LEU A 304 -14.86 -49.94 -25.18
N ARG A 305 -16.17 -50.21 -25.26
CA ARG A 305 -16.75 -51.03 -26.34
C ARG A 305 -16.54 -50.36 -27.69
N LEU A 306 -16.77 -49.05 -27.78
CA LEU A 306 -16.60 -48.29 -29.01
C LEU A 306 -15.16 -48.39 -29.53
N SER A 307 -14.17 -48.19 -28.67
CA SER A 307 -12.75 -48.31 -29.02
C SER A 307 -12.40 -49.72 -29.48
N TYR A 308 -12.87 -50.75 -28.77
CA TYR A 308 -12.58 -52.15 -29.09
C TYR A 308 -13.16 -52.55 -30.46
N HIS A 309 -14.43 -52.21 -30.71
CA HIS A 309 -15.07 -52.48 -32.00
C HIS A 309 -14.43 -51.66 -33.13
N GLY A 310 -14.03 -50.42 -32.86
CA GLY A 310 -13.32 -49.58 -33.80
C GLY A 310 -11.98 -50.19 -34.25
N LEU A 311 -11.17 -50.66 -33.30
CA LEU A 311 -9.90 -51.32 -33.60
C LEU A 311 -10.11 -52.65 -34.33
N ARG A 312 -11.09 -53.46 -33.91
CA ARG A 312 -11.39 -54.76 -34.51
C ARG A 312 -11.96 -54.66 -35.93
N ALA A 313 -12.66 -53.57 -36.24
CA ALA A 313 -13.10 -53.28 -37.61
C ALA A 313 -11.92 -52.97 -38.54
N LYS A 314 -10.86 -52.35 -38.01
CA LYS A 314 -9.62 -52.04 -38.75
C LYS A 314 -8.70 -53.25 -38.86
N ASP A 315 -8.60 -54.05 -37.81
CA ASP A 315 -7.81 -55.28 -37.75
C ASP A 315 -8.64 -56.42 -37.13
N LYS A 316 -9.11 -57.35 -37.98
CA LYS A 316 -9.93 -58.48 -37.54
C LYS A 316 -9.18 -59.45 -36.61
N SER A 317 -7.85 -59.43 -36.62
CA SER A 317 -7.01 -60.28 -35.76
C SER A 317 -6.83 -59.70 -34.36
N PHE A 318 -7.16 -58.42 -34.17
CA PHE A 318 -7.08 -57.76 -32.88
C PHE A 318 -8.05 -58.40 -31.88
N THR A 319 -7.48 -58.81 -30.76
CA THR A 319 -8.17 -59.44 -29.62
C THR A 319 -7.48 -58.95 -28.36
N ALA A 320 -8.28 -58.41 -27.44
CA ALA A 320 -7.85 -57.97 -26.12
C ALA A 320 -8.92 -58.33 -25.10
N THR A 321 -8.48 -58.75 -23.92
CA THR A 321 -9.35 -59.10 -22.81
C THR A 321 -9.71 -57.82 -22.07
N MET A 322 -11.00 -57.52 -21.95
CA MET A 322 -11.49 -56.33 -21.27
C MET A 322 -12.06 -56.74 -19.91
N GLU A 323 -11.36 -56.39 -18.84
CA GLU A 323 -11.82 -56.59 -17.46
C GLU A 323 -12.24 -55.24 -16.90
N THR A 324 -13.47 -55.17 -16.38
CA THR A 324 -14.04 -53.95 -15.80
C THR A 324 -14.31 -54.15 -14.32
N ASP A 325 -13.90 -53.19 -13.51
CA ASP A 325 -14.16 -53.14 -12.06
C ASP A 325 -14.79 -51.78 -11.73
N PHE A 326 -16.08 -51.66 -12.05
CA PHE A 326 -16.84 -50.44 -11.83
C PHE A 326 -17.49 -50.44 -10.45
N SER A 327 -17.46 -49.31 -9.75
CA SER A 327 -18.11 -49.18 -8.44
C SER A 327 -19.65 -49.21 -8.59
N PRO A 328 -20.37 -50.17 -7.98
CA PRO A 328 -21.80 -50.42 -8.23
C PRO A 328 -22.78 -49.39 -7.64
N GLY A 329 -22.29 -48.23 -7.19
CA GLY A 329 -23.12 -47.16 -6.63
C GLY A 329 -22.50 -45.78 -6.80
N LEU A 330 -21.67 -45.59 -7.83
CA LEU A 330 -21.07 -44.29 -8.12
C LEU A 330 -22.17 -43.29 -8.49
N GLU A 331 -22.34 -42.25 -7.68
CA GLU A 331 -23.29 -41.19 -7.99
C GLU A 331 -22.87 -40.42 -9.25
N PRO A 332 -23.84 -39.90 -10.04
CA PRO A 332 -23.54 -39.10 -11.22
C PRO A 332 -22.58 -37.94 -10.90
N VAL A 333 -21.48 -37.87 -11.64
CA VAL A 333 -20.44 -36.87 -11.43
C VAL A 333 -20.69 -35.69 -12.37
N ASN A 334 -20.55 -34.48 -11.85
CA ASN A 334 -20.78 -33.27 -12.62
C ASN A 334 -19.58 -32.97 -13.54
N VAL A 335 -19.63 -33.47 -14.77
CA VAL A 335 -18.56 -33.39 -15.78
C VAL A 335 -19.12 -32.89 -17.11
N ILE A 336 -18.24 -32.58 -18.06
CA ILE A 336 -18.66 -32.38 -19.46
C ILE A 336 -18.54 -33.76 -20.14
N PRO A 337 -19.64 -34.50 -20.38
CA PRO A 337 -19.57 -35.88 -20.86
C PRO A 337 -18.80 -36.02 -22.17
N GLN A 338 -18.89 -35.05 -23.08
CA GLN A 338 -18.16 -35.09 -24.35
C GLN A 338 -16.65 -35.00 -24.17
N ASP A 339 -16.18 -34.11 -23.27
CA ASP A 339 -14.75 -33.96 -23.01
C ASP A 339 -14.21 -35.14 -22.21
N MET A 340 -14.98 -35.64 -21.24
CA MET A 340 -14.63 -36.85 -20.49
C MET A 340 -14.56 -38.09 -21.39
N GLY A 341 -15.54 -38.24 -22.29
CA GLY A 341 -15.56 -39.31 -23.29
C GLY A 341 -14.33 -39.29 -24.19
N ARG A 342 -13.86 -38.10 -24.62
CA ARG A 342 -12.61 -37.96 -25.40
C ARG A 342 -11.38 -38.41 -24.62
N VAL A 343 -11.29 -38.07 -23.33
CA VAL A 343 -10.19 -38.52 -22.47
C VAL A 343 -10.18 -40.03 -22.37
N ILE A 344 -11.33 -40.64 -22.03
CA ILE A 344 -11.49 -42.08 -21.90
C ILE A 344 -11.12 -42.79 -23.21
N LEU A 345 -11.69 -42.34 -24.33
CA LEU A 345 -11.43 -42.93 -25.65
C LEU A 345 -9.94 -42.90 -26.01
N ASN A 346 -9.26 -41.78 -25.78
CA ASN A 346 -7.84 -41.65 -26.11
C ASN A 346 -6.96 -42.55 -25.24
N LEU A 347 -7.24 -42.64 -23.94
CA LEU A 347 -6.51 -43.53 -23.03
C LEU A 347 -6.68 -45.00 -23.43
N ILE A 348 -7.91 -45.41 -23.77
CA ILE A 348 -8.21 -46.78 -24.18
C ILE A 348 -7.54 -47.10 -25.53
N ASN A 349 -7.59 -46.19 -26.50
CA ASN A 349 -6.89 -46.38 -27.78
C ASN A 349 -5.37 -46.54 -27.58
N ASN A 350 -4.76 -45.73 -26.70
CA ASN A 350 -3.35 -45.85 -26.37
C ASN A 350 -3.04 -47.19 -25.69
N ALA A 351 -3.91 -47.65 -24.79
CA ALA A 351 -3.77 -48.96 -24.15
C ALA A 351 -3.85 -50.08 -25.19
N PHE A 352 -4.85 -50.08 -26.07
CA PHE A 352 -4.98 -51.06 -27.15
C PHE A 352 -3.80 -51.06 -28.11
N TYR A 353 -3.27 -49.89 -28.46
CA TYR A 353 -2.04 -49.81 -29.25
C TYR A 353 -0.86 -50.47 -28.53
N ALA A 354 -0.64 -50.14 -27.26
CA ALA A 354 0.47 -50.66 -26.48
C ALA A 354 0.42 -52.18 -26.30
N VAL A 355 -0.77 -52.74 -25.98
CA VAL A 355 -0.92 -54.20 -25.83
C VAL A 355 -0.80 -54.94 -27.18
N THR A 356 -1.26 -54.33 -28.28
CA THR A 356 -1.08 -54.89 -29.63
C THR A 356 0.39 -54.94 -30.00
N GLU A 357 1.13 -53.85 -29.79
CA GLU A 357 2.57 -53.80 -30.06
C GLU A 357 3.34 -54.81 -29.20
N LYS A 358 2.94 -54.99 -27.94
CA LYS A 358 3.53 -56.01 -27.07
C LYS A 358 3.26 -57.43 -27.59
N LYS A 359 2.05 -57.74 -28.03
CA LYS A 359 1.73 -59.05 -28.65
C LYS A 359 2.60 -59.34 -29.86
N LYS A 360 2.81 -58.36 -30.74
CA LYS A 360 3.68 -58.52 -31.92
C LYS A 360 5.13 -58.87 -31.54
N ARG A 361 5.64 -58.33 -30.42
CA ARG A 361 7.02 -58.57 -29.95
C ARG A 361 7.16 -59.88 -29.16
N SER A 362 6.16 -60.25 -28.38
CA SER A 362 6.21 -61.39 -27.45
C SER A 362 5.60 -62.69 -28.00
N GLY A 363 4.94 -62.66 -29.17
CA GLY A 363 4.32 -63.82 -29.80
C GLY A 363 3.15 -64.39 -28.99
N ASP A 364 2.86 -65.68 -29.17
CA ASP A 364 1.67 -66.34 -28.60
C ASP A 364 1.67 -66.49 -27.07
N ASN A 365 2.79 -66.22 -26.40
CA ASN A 365 2.90 -66.28 -24.93
C ASN A 365 2.26 -65.08 -24.23
N TYR A 366 1.80 -64.06 -24.96
CA TYR A 366 1.12 -62.89 -24.40
C TYR A 366 -0.31 -62.80 -24.94
N LYS A 367 -1.27 -62.79 -24.00
CA LYS A 367 -2.67 -62.48 -24.29
C LYS A 367 -2.94 -61.03 -23.89
N PRO A 368 -3.30 -60.16 -24.85
CA PRO A 368 -3.67 -58.78 -24.58
C PRO A 368 -4.95 -58.64 -23.77
#